data_AF-A0A6P1IDH4-F1
#
_entry.id   AF-A0A6P1IDH4-F1
#
_cell.length_a   1.000
_cell.length_b   1.000
_cell.length_c   1.000
_cell.angle_alpha   90.00
_cell.angle_beta   90.00
_cell.angle_gamma   90.00
#
_symmetry.space_group_name_H-M   'P 1'
#
loop_
_entity.id
_entity.type
_entity.pdbx_description
1 polymer ?
#
loop_
_entity_poly.entity_id
_entity_poly.type
_entity_poly.pdbx_seq_one_letter_code
_entity_poly.pdbx_strand_id
1 'polypeptide(L)'
;MTVSLQAVLRLMSAQQVLHDLADKNQPIAPADLRGARDDVDACVSTVAGAFITDLLERNFGEDGSTTHPLLEYAFAELLSPPVSDDDPDAEEKQYRRWLFGKATDLDPTMIKRFHRRLRAKQIQITREGGKLA
;
A
#
# COMPACT_ATOMS: atom_id res chain seq x y z
N MET A 1 -5.67 11.11 -3.72
CA MET A 1 -4.42 10.44 -3.34
C MET A 1 -3.36 11.46 -2.99
N THR A 2 -2.83 11.46 -1.77
CA THR A 2 -1.63 12.24 -1.41
C THR A 2 -0.55 11.26 -0.99
N VAL A 3 0.32 10.88 -1.92
CA VAL A 3 1.60 10.25 -1.54
C VAL A 3 2.39 11.32 -0.78
N SER A 4 2.96 10.98 0.38
CA SER A 4 3.71 11.96 1.16
C SER A 4 4.95 12.39 0.37
N LEU A 5 5.24 13.69 0.36
CA LEU A 5 6.47 14.21 -0.27
C LEU A 5 7.71 13.47 0.28
N GLN A 6 7.70 13.12 1.57
CA GLN A 6 8.75 12.35 2.20
C GLN A 6 8.93 10.95 1.59
N ALA A 7 7.85 10.24 1.25
CA ALA A 7 7.95 8.93 0.60
C ALA A 7 8.55 9.05 -0.81
N VAL A 8 8.17 10.09 -1.55
CA VAL A 8 8.74 10.37 -2.88
C VAL A 8 10.22 10.71 -2.77
N LEU A 9 10.60 11.61 -1.85
CA LEU A 9 11.99 11.98 -1.63
C LEU A 9 12.85 10.78 -1.21
N ARG A 10 12.33 9.89 -0.35
CA ARG A 10 13.00 8.65 0.03
C ARG A 10 13.25 7.73 -1.16
N LEU A 11 12.24 7.54 -2.02
CA LEU A 11 12.40 6.74 -3.23
C LEU A 11 13.47 7.33 -4.17
N MET A 12 13.47 8.65 -4.36
CA MET A 12 14.49 9.33 -5.17
C MET A 12 15.90 9.16 -4.57
N SER A 13 16.03 9.26 -3.24
CA SER A 13 17.30 9.00 -2.56
C SER A 13 17.77 7.56 -2.72
N ALA A 14 16.88 6.58 -2.57
CA ALA A 14 17.20 5.16 -2.75
C ALA A 14 17.63 4.86 -4.21
N GLN A 15 16.97 5.49 -5.18
CA GLN A 15 17.38 5.41 -6.59
C GLN A 15 18.78 6.02 -6.81
N GLN A 16 19.08 7.15 -6.19
CA GLN A 16 20.40 7.78 -6.30
C GLN A 16 21.49 6.86 -5.75
N VAL A 17 21.25 6.19 -4.62
CA VAL A 17 22.21 5.21 -4.06
C VAL A 17 22.48 4.08 -5.04
N LEU A 18 21.47 3.56 -5.74
CA LEU A 18 21.67 2.54 -6.78
C LEU A 18 22.50 3.06 -7.96
N HIS A 19 22.25 4.29 -8.43
CA HIS A 19 23.06 4.91 -9.47
C HIS A 19 24.52 5.06 -9.02
N ASP A 20 24.74 5.56 -7.81
CA ASP A 20 26.08 5.73 -7.25
C ASP A 20 26.81 4.39 -7.10
N LEU A 21 26.10 3.31 -6.77
CA LEU A 21 26.67 1.97 -6.75
C LEU A 21 27.03 1.46 -8.14
N ALA A 22 26.19 1.73 -9.15
CA ALA A 22 26.43 1.30 -10.52
C ALA A 22 27.57 2.08 -11.20
N ASP A 23 27.71 3.37 -10.90
CA ASP A 23 28.71 4.26 -11.47
C ASP A 23 30.10 4.10 -10.80
N LYS A 24 30.18 3.37 -9.68
CA LYS A 24 31.46 3.01 -9.06
C LYS A 24 32.25 2.11 -10.01
N ASN A 25 33.45 2.57 -10.36
CA ASN A 25 34.41 1.78 -11.15
C ASN A 25 35.12 0.69 -10.32
N GLN A 26 34.42 0.10 -9.36
CA GLN A 26 34.90 -0.90 -8.41
C GLN A 26 33.86 -2.03 -8.26
N PRO A 27 34.28 -3.25 -7.90
CA PRO A 27 33.35 -4.32 -7.59
C PRO A 27 32.38 -3.92 -6.46
N ILE A 28 31.08 -4.05 -6.72
CA ILE A 28 30.03 -3.80 -5.73
C ILE A 28 29.97 -4.99 -4.77
N ALA A 29 30.04 -4.74 -3.46
CA ALA A 29 29.86 -5.80 -2.49
C ALA A 29 28.41 -6.30 -2.52
N PRO A 30 28.15 -7.63 -2.47
CA PRO A 30 26.78 -8.16 -2.49
C PRO A 30 25.89 -7.65 -1.35
N ALA A 31 26.48 -7.25 -0.22
CA ALA A 31 25.74 -6.67 0.89
C ALA A 31 25.21 -5.26 0.57
N ASP A 32 26.01 -4.43 -0.10
CA ASP A 32 25.62 -3.07 -0.47
C ASP A 32 24.49 -3.09 -1.51
N LEU A 33 24.58 -3.99 -2.49
CA LEU A 33 23.52 -4.16 -3.48
C LEU A 33 22.21 -4.66 -2.85
N ARG A 34 22.29 -5.59 -1.89
CA ARG A 34 21.11 -6.06 -1.15
C ARG A 34 20.48 -4.94 -0.34
N GLY A 35 21.28 -4.19 0.41
CA GLY A 35 20.77 -3.05 1.19
C GLY A 35 20.06 -2.00 0.32
N ALA A 36 20.70 -1.60 -0.80
CA ALA A 36 20.10 -0.63 -1.72
C ALA A 36 18.81 -1.16 -2.39
N ARG A 37 18.76 -2.46 -2.71
CA ARG A 37 17.54 -3.11 -3.21
C ARG A 37 16.45 -3.09 -2.15
N ASP A 38 16.76 -3.50 -0.92
CA ASP A 38 15.78 -3.58 0.17
C ASP A 38 15.19 -2.18 0.49
N ASP A 39 16.01 -1.14 0.41
CA ASP A 39 15.57 0.26 0.55
C ASP A 39 14.60 0.68 -0.56
N VAL A 40 14.86 0.30 -1.82
CA VAL A 40 13.93 0.55 -2.93
C VAL A 40 12.64 -0.23 -2.75
N ASP A 41 12.72 -1.51 -2.41
CA ASP A 41 11.56 -2.37 -2.19
C ASP A 41 10.66 -1.78 -1.07
N ALA A 42 11.25 -1.27 0.02
CA ALA A 42 10.53 -0.59 1.10
C ALA A 42 9.86 0.73 0.65
N CYS A 43 10.56 1.55 -0.14
CA CYS A 43 10.02 2.80 -0.67
C CYS A 43 8.86 2.55 -1.64
N VAL A 44 9.03 1.60 -2.56
CA VAL A 44 7.99 1.20 -3.52
C VAL A 44 6.78 0.65 -2.78
N SER A 45 6.98 -0.23 -1.78
CA SER A 45 5.89 -0.76 -0.95
C SER A 45 5.09 0.35 -0.27
N THR A 46 5.77 1.39 0.25
CA THR A 46 5.11 2.55 0.88
C THR A 46 4.22 3.32 -0.11
N VAL A 47 4.76 3.64 -1.29
CA VAL A 47 4.04 4.39 -2.33
C VAL A 47 2.89 3.56 -2.89
N ALA A 48 3.15 2.31 -3.26
CA ALA A 48 2.17 1.38 -3.79
C ALA A 48 1.06 1.11 -2.77
N GLY A 49 1.40 0.91 -1.49
CA GLY A 49 0.42 0.71 -0.42
C GLY A 49 -0.56 1.87 -0.30
N ALA A 50 -0.07 3.11 -0.34
CA ALA A 50 -0.93 4.30 -0.30
C ALA A 50 -1.85 4.40 -1.53
N PHE A 51 -1.32 4.10 -2.72
CA PHE A 51 -2.11 4.06 -3.96
C PHE A 51 -3.20 2.98 -3.92
N ILE A 52 -2.83 1.74 -3.53
CA ILE A 52 -3.75 0.61 -3.43
C ILE A 52 -4.87 0.92 -2.43
N THR A 53 -4.54 1.47 -1.26
CA THR A 53 -5.55 1.88 -0.28
C THR A 53 -6.53 2.90 -0.86
N ASP A 54 -6.06 3.98 -1.50
CA ASP A 54 -6.94 5.00 -2.09
C ASP A 54 -7.83 4.40 -3.19
N LEU A 55 -7.28 3.49 -4.00
CA LEU A 55 -8.01 2.80 -5.06
C LEU A 55 -9.09 1.87 -4.49
N LEU A 56 -8.78 1.08 -3.47
CA LEU A 56 -9.74 0.20 -2.81
C LEU A 56 -10.84 0.99 -2.10
N GLU A 57 -10.50 2.07 -1.40
CA GLU A 57 -11.46 2.95 -0.72
C GLU A 57 -12.46 3.59 -1.70
N ARG A 58 -11.99 4.01 -2.88
CA ARG A 58 -12.83 4.60 -3.94
C ARG A 58 -13.79 3.60 -4.58
N ASN A 59 -13.35 2.35 -4.68
CA ASN A 59 -14.09 1.28 -5.34
C ASN A 59 -14.84 0.38 -4.35
N PHE A 60 -14.95 0.78 -3.08
CA PHE A 60 -15.69 0.04 -2.08
C PHE A 60 -17.20 0.17 -2.31
N GLY A 61 -17.86 -0.95 -2.67
CA GLY A 61 -19.28 -1.04 -2.96
C GLY A 61 -20.19 -0.85 -1.73
N GLU A 62 -21.44 -0.45 -1.95
CA GLU A 62 -22.45 -0.28 -0.90
C GLU A 62 -22.91 -1.62 -0.30
N ASP A 63 -22.75 -2.73 -1.03
CA ASP A 63 -23.05 -4.09 -0.60
C ASP A 63 -21.91 -4.73 0.20
N GLY A 64 -20.83 -4.01 0.46
CA GLY A 64 -19.64 -4.54 1.10
C GLY A 64 -18.82 -5.45 0.21
N SER A 65 -19.16 -5.58 -1.09
CA SER A 65 -18.33 -6.22 -2.08
C SER A 65 -17.43 -5.16 -2.72
N THR A 66 -16.16 -5.25 -2.39
CA THR A 66 -15.12 -5.00 -3.38
C THR A 66 -14.99 -6.32 -4.11
N THR A 67 -14.96 -6.34 -5.43
CA THR A 67 -13.76 -5.90 -6.12
C THR A 67 -14.12 -5.85 -7.60
N HIS A 68 -13.92 -4.70 -8.25
CA HIS A 68 -13.93 -4.65 -9.71
C HIS A 68 -13.00 -5.78 -10.22
N PRO A 69 -13.41 -6.68 -11.14
CA PRO A 69 -12.65 -7.90 -11.46
C PRO A 69 -11.16 -7.68 -11.78
N LEU A 70 -10.83 -6.53 -12.37
CA LEU A 70 -9.43 -6.12 -12.61
C LEU A 70 -8.60 -5.90 -11.34
N LEU A 71 -9.19 -5.34 -10.28
CA LEU A 71 -8.51 -5.17 -8.99
C LEU A 71 -8.26 -6.53 -8.33
N GLU A 72 -9.20 -7.47 -8.50
CA GLU A 72 -9.04 -8.83 -7.98
C GLU A 72 -7.87 -9.51 -8.66
N TYR A 73 -7.84 -9.47 -10.00
CA TYR A 73 -6.74 -9.98 -10.80
C TYR A 73 -5.39 -9.33 -10.44
N ALA A 74 -5.36 -8.00 -10.24
CA ALA A 74 -4.11 -7.28 -10.00
C ALA A 74 -3.52 -7.48 -8.60
N PHE A 75 -4.37 -7.63 -7.57
CA PHE A 75 -3.92 -7.55 -6.17
C PHE A 75 -4.18 -8.82 -5.34
N ALA A 76 -4.85 -9.85 -5.87
CA ALA A 76 -5.15 -11.06 -5.11
C ALA A 76 -3.90 -11.68 -4.47
N GLU A 77 -2.84 -11.93 -5.25
CA GLU A 77 -1.60 -12.53 -4.73
C GLU A 77 -0.89 -11.62 -3.73
N LEU A 78 -0.93 -10.29 -3.95
CA LEU A 78 -0.28 -9.32 -3.07
C LEU A 78 -0.98 -9.23 -1.69
N LEU A 79 -2.30 -9.38 -1.66
CA LEU A 79 -3.12 -9.21 -0.46
C LEU A 79 -3.53 -10.54 0.20
N SER A 80 -3.20 -11.69 -0.41
CA SER A 80 -3.52 -13.02 0.12
C SER A 80 -2.67 -13.48 1.31
N PRO A 81 -1.36 -13.13 1.44
CA PRO A 81 -0.54 -13.56 2.57
C PRO A 81 -0.97 -12.94 3.90
N PRO A 82 -1.03 -13.73 4.99
CA PRO A 82 -1.41 -13.22 6.32
C PRO A 82 -0.47 -12.10 6.76
N VAL A 83 -0.99 -11.19 7.58
CA VAL A 83 -0.22 -10.06 8.12
C VAL A 83 0.36 -10.48 9.46
N SER A 84 1.67 -10.33 9.63
CA SER A 84 2.33 -10.55 10.93
C SER A 84 1.94 -9.42 11.90
N ASP A 85 1.70 -9.76 13.17
CA ASP A 85 1.41 -8.77 14.21
C ASP A 85 2.63 -7.90 14.54
N ASP A 86 3.84 -8.41 14.28
CA ASP A 86 5.11 -7.67 14.47
C ASP A 86 5.42 -6.72 13.30
N ASP A 87 4.58 -6.70 12.27
CA ASP A 87 4.76 -5.81 11.12
C ASP A 87 4.46 -4.35 11.52
N PRO A 88 5.39 -3.40 11.31
CA PRO A 88 5.15 -2.00 11.67
C PRO A 88 3.96 -1.39 10.91
N ASP A 89 3.59 -1.96 9.76
CA ASP A 89 2.45 -1.56 8.94
C ASP A 89 1.25 -2.52 9.06
N ALA A 90 1.19 -3.33 10.12
CA ALA A 90 0.19 -4.39 10.30
C ALA A 90 -1.25 -3.87 10.12
N GLU A 91 -1.61 -2.76 10.78
CA GLU A 91 -2.96 -2.21 10.70
C GLU A 91 -3.32 -1.74 9.28
N GLU A 92 -2.39 -1.12 8.54
CA GLU A 92 -2.63 -0.68 7.16
C GLU A 92 -2.76 -1.87 6.20
N LYS A 93 -1.96 -2.93 6.40
CA LYS A 93 -2.05 -4.17 5.61
C LYS A 93 -3.36 -4.91 5.89
N GLN A 94 -3.77 -5.00 7.15
CA GLN A 94 -5.05 -5.59 7.55
C GLN A 94 -6.23 -4.76 7.01
N TYR A 95 -6.13 -3.43 7.02
CA TYR A 95 -7.14 -2.56 6.43
C TYR A 95 -7.28 -2.79 4.92
N ARG A 96 -6.17 -2.89 4.18
CA ARG A 96 -6.20 -3.22 2.73
C ARG A 96 -6.82 -4.59 2.46
N ARG A 97 -6.47 -5.61 3.25
CA ARG A 97 -7.10 -6.94 3.16
C ARG A 97 -8.59 -6.91 3.46
N TRP A 98 -9.00 -6.12 4.45
CA TRP A 98 -10.41 -5.94 4.81
C TRP A 98 -11.18 -5.26 3.69
N LEU A 99 -10.62 -4.16 3.16
CA LEU A 99 -11.16 -3.48 1.99
C LEU A 99 -11.26 -4.38 0.78
N PHE A 100 -10.47 -5.45 0.68
CA PHE A 100 -10.45 -6.41 -0.44
C PHE A 100 -11.23 -7.70 -0.14
N GLY A 101 -11.89 -7.80 1.02
CA GLY A 101 -12.66 -8.99 1.42
C GLY A 101 -11.84 -10.23 1.78
N LYS A 102 -10.53 -10.10 2.00
CA LYS A 102 -9.63 -11.21 2.38
C LYS A 102 -9.22 -11.19 3.86
N ALA A 103 -9.72 -10.25 4.64
CA ALA A 103 -9.42 -10.23 6.08
C ALA A 103 -10.14 -11.38 6.80
N THR A 104 -9.38 -12.20 7.52
CA THR A 104 -9.88 -13.25 8.41
C THR A 104 -9.64 -12.82 9.86
N ASP A 105 -10.57 -13.14 10.76
CA ASP A 105 -10.38 -13.02 12.21
C ASP A 105 -10.04 -11.62 12.74
N LEU A 106 -10.59 -10.57 12.13
CA LEU A 106 -10.43 -9.20 12.66
C LEU A 106 -11.27 -8.99 13.92
N ASP A 107 -10.64 -8.40 14.93
CA ASP A 107 -11.34 -7.96 16.14
C ASP A 107 -12.47 -6.97 15.81
N PRO A 108 -13.66 -7.09 16.44
CA PRO A 108 -14.78 -6.18 16.19
C PRO A 108 -14.47 -4.70 16.41
N THR A 109 -13.52 -4.35 17.30
CA THR A 109 -13.09 -2.96 17.49
C THR A 109 -12.35 -2.44 16.27
N MET A 110 -11.51 -3.27 15.66
CA MET A 110 -10.77 -2.92 14.46
C MET A 110 -11.70 -2.73 13.26
N ILE A 111 -12.68 -3.61 13.08
CA ILE A 111 -13.73 -3.47 12.05
C ILE A 111 -14.47 -2.14 12.19
N LYS A 112 -14.84 -1.74 13.42
CA LYS A 112 -15.47 -0.43 13.67
C LYS A 112 -14.56 0.73 13.29
N ARG A 113 -13.26 0.65 13.57
CA ARG A 113 -12.28 1.69 13.15
C ARG A 113 -12.19 1.78 11.63
N PHE A 114 -12.14 0.65 10.94
CA PHE A 114 -12.05 0.58 9.48
C PHE A 114 -13.29 1.17 8.80
N HIS A 115 -14.50 0.80 9.24
CA HIS A 115 -15.72 1.44 8.73
C HIS A 115 -15.75 2.95 8.96
N ARG A 116 -15.31 3.43 10.13
CA ARG A 116 -15.26 4.86 10.43
C ARG A 116 -14.30 5.60 9.49
N ARG A 117 -13.11 5.03 9.25
CA ARG A 117 -12.12 5.58 8.30
C ARG A 117 -12.68 5.61 6.89
N LEU A 118 -13.22 4.49 6.40
CA LEU A 118 -13.80 4.38 5.07
C LEU A 118 -14.93 5.39 4.86
N ARG A 119 -15.84 5.53 5.84
CA ARG A 119 -16.97 6.47 5.74
C ARG A 119 -16.50 7.92 5.64
N ALA A 120 -15.49 8.31 6.42
CA ALA A 120 -14.89 9.64 6.33
C ALA A 120 -14.29 9.89 4.93
N LYS A 121 -13.60 8.88 4.38
CA LYS A 121 -13.04 8.93 3.03
C LYS A 121 -14.11 9.02 1.94
N GLN A 122 -15.17 8.23 2.03
CA GLN A 122 -16.28 8.27 1.07
C GLN A 122 -16.97 9.63 1.05
N ILE A 123 -17.20 10.26 2.22
CA ILE A 123 -17.71 11.62 2.32
C ILE A 123 -16.79 12.61 1.60
N GLN A 124 -15.47 12.46 1.75
CA GLN A 124 -14.49 13.29 1.03
C GLN A 124 -14.58 13.08 -0.48
N ILE A 125 -14.61 11.83 -0.95
CA ILE A 125 -14.68 11.49 -2.39
C ILE A 125 -15.96 12.03 -3.03
N THR A 126 -17.11 11.92 -2.36
CA THR A 126 -18.39 12.46 -2.85
C THR A 126 -18.34 13.98 -3.01
N ARG A 127 -17.64 14.69 -2.10
CA ARG A 127 -17.45 16.15 -2.20
C ARG A 127 -16.51 16.55 -3.34
N GLU A 128 -15.57 15.70 -3.69
CA GLU A 128 -14.57 15.93 -4.76
C GLU A 128 -15.06 15.47 -6.15
N GLY A 129 -16.26 14.88 -6.27
CA GLY A 129 -16.87 14.48 -7.55
C GLY A 129 -16.24 13.26 -8.24
N GLY A 130 -15.41 12.49 -7.54
CA GLY A 130 -14.52 11.49 -8.16
C GLY A 130 -14.82 10.04 -7.80
N LYS A 131 -15.90 9.46 -8.34
CA LYS A 131 -15.87 8.01 -8.60
C LYS A 131 -15.07 7.82 -9.89
N LEU A 132 -14.00 7.04 -9.85
CA LEU A 132 -13.41 6.51 -11.08
C LEU A 132 -14.49 5.59 -11.67
N ALA A 133 -14.93 5.90 -12.89
CA ALA A 133 -15.72 4.97 -13.69
C ALA A 133 -14.89 3.73 -14.03
#